data_AF-A0A560FQX3-F1
#
_entry.id   AF-A0A560FQX3-F1
#
_cell.length_a   1.000
_cell.length_b   1.000
_cell.length_c   1.000
_cell.angle_alpha   90.00
_cell.angle_beta   90.00
_cell.angle_gamma   90.00
#
_symmetry.space_group_name_H-M   'P 1'
#
loop_
_entity.id
_entity.type
_entity.pdbx_description
1 polymer ?
#
loop_
_entity_poly.entity_id
_entity_poly.type
_entity_poly.pdbx_seq_one_letter_code
_entity_poly.pdbx_strand_id
1 'polypeptide(L)'
;MRIGELAQRSGLSPSRLRFYESAGLIGPADRGANGYRAFPAETLTRLELITGAQRAGFTLDEIRSLLPGCGGPASDGGHAPQIAAALRRKVGEIEALQQRLETSKTRLLAIIDSLENGPQDLGCAANTRRVLAGIRRTDIEETAAKEAAE
;
A
#
# COMPACT_ATOMS: atom_id res chain seq x y z
N MET A 1 -28.99 -4.48 -6.59
CA MET A 1 -28.11 -5.31 -7.45
C MET A 1 -27.73 -6.59 -6.72
N ARG A 2 -27.72 -7.74 -7.41
CA ARG A 2 -27.20 -9.00 -6.80
C ARG A 2 -25.67 -8.98 -6.81
N ILE A 3 -25.04 -9.87 -6.02
CA ILE A 3 -23.56 -9.95 -5.97
C ILE A 3 -22.92 -10.22 -7.34
N GLY A 4 -23.58 -10.99 -8.21
CA GLY A 4 -23.07 -11.26 -9.56
C GLY A 4 -23.10 -10.02 -10.46
N GLU A 5 -24.16 -9.23 -10.38
CA GLU A 5 -24.27 -7.95 -11.08
C GLU A 5 -23.26 -6.93 -10.53
N LEU A 6 -23.10 -6.89 -9.20
CA LEU A 6 -22.09 -6.07 -8.54
C LEU A 6 -20.67 -6.45 -8.97
N ALA A 7 -20.37 -7.74 -9.10
CA ALA A 7 -19.09 -8.24 -9.60
C ALA A 7 -18.83 -7.77 -11.03
N GLN A 8 -19.82 -7.91 -11.91
CA GLN A 8 -19.70 -7.48 -13.30
C GLN A 8 -19.46 -5.96 -13.41
N ARG A 9 -20.20 -5.16 -12.64
CA ARG A 9 -20.10 -3.69 -12.68
C ARG A 9 -18.85 -3.14 -12.01
N SER A 10 -18.38 -3.77 -10.93
CA SER A 10 -17.17 -3.35 -10.21
C SER A 10 -15.88 -3.93 -10.79
N GLY A 11 -15.96 -4.96 -11.65
CA GLY A 11 -14.81 -5.73 -12.12
C GLY A 11 -14.14 -6.58 -11.02
N LEU A 12 -14.74 -6.68 -9.83
CA LEU A 12 -14.21 -7.47 -8.72
C LEU A 12 -14.81 -8.87 -8.72
N SER A 13 -14.03 -9.85 -8.28
CA SER A 13 -14.55 -11.21 -8.14
C SER A 13 -15.63 -11.29 -7.05
N PRO A 14 -16.63 -12.17 -7.18
CA PRO A 14 -17.62 -12.40 -6.12
C PRO A 14 -16.99 -12.78 -4.78
N SER A 15 -15.85 -13.49 -4.80
CA SER A 15 -15.10 -13.82 -3.57
C SER A 15 -14.59 -12.57 -2.86
N ARG A 16 -14.02 -11.62 -3.62
CA ARG A 16 -13.52 -10.35 -3.08
C ARG A 16 -14.64 -9.47 -2.54
N LEU A 17 -15.79 -9.46 -3.21
CA LEU A 17 -16.98 -8.76 -2.72
C LEU A 17 -17.50 -9.36 -1.39
N ARG A 18 -17.59 -10.69 -1.28
CA ARG A 18 -17.95 -11.35 -0.01
C ARG A 18 -16.95 -11.06 1.09
N PHE A 19 -15.67 -11.01 0.75
CA PHE A 19 -14.63 -10.65 1.70
C PHE A 19 -14.83 -9.21 2.21
N TYR A 20 -15.07 -8.24 1.34
CA TYR A 20 -15.36 -6.86 1.74
C TYR A 20 -16.65 -6.74 2.56
N GLU A 21 -17.68 -7.52 2.25
CA GLU A 21 -18.91 -7.60 3.05
C GLU A 21 -18.61 -8.15 4.45
N SER A 22 -17.87 -9.26 4.56
CA SER A 22 -17.50 -9.86 5.84
C SER A 22 -16.57 -8.95 6.66
N ALA A 23 -15.73 -8.17 5.97
CA ALA A 23 -14.90 -7.15 6.56
C ALA A 23 -15.70 -5.88 6.89
N GLY A 24 -17.02 -5.80 6.69
CA GLY A 24 -17.83 -4.61 7.00
C GLY A 24 -17.44 -3.38 6.18
N LEU A 25 -16.70 -3.55 5.09
CA LEU A 25 -16.27 -2.48 4.20
C LEU A 25 -17.35 -2.08 3.22
N ILE A 26 -18.28 -2.98 2.92
CA ILE A 26 -19.52 -2.68 2.22
C ILE A 26 -20.68 -3.09 3.12
N GLY A 27 -21.77 -2.34 3.07
CA GLY A 27 -22.94 -2.59 3.91
C GLY A 27 -23.48 -4.02 3.73
N PRO A 28 -24.13 -4.59 4.76
CA PRO A 28 -24.82 -5.86 4.59
C PRO A 28 -25.81 -5.70 3.44
N ALA A 29 -25.87 -6.69 2.56
CA ALA A 29 -26.91 -6.67 1.54
C ALA A 29 -28.27 -6.77 2.25
N ASP A 30 -29.09 -5.73 2.14
CA ASP A 30 -30.45 -5.78 2.67
C ASP A 30 -31.15 -7.00 2.10
N ARG A 31 -31.85 -7.74 2.97
CA ARG A 31 -32.76 -8.78 2.52
C ARG A 31 -33.92 -8.06 1.87
N GLY A 32 -33.96 -8.07 0.54
CA GLY A 32 -35.11 -7.58 -0.19
C GLY A 32 -36.37 -8.35 0.19
N ALA A 33 -37.55 -7.80 -0.11
CA ALA A 33 -38.85 -8.44 0.16
C ALA A 33 -38.99 -9.86 -0.43
N ASN A 34 -38.14 -10.23 -1.38
CA ASN A 34 -38.04 -11.53 -2.02
C ASN A 34 -37.04 -12.50 -1.36
N GLY A 35 -36.45 -12.14 -0.22
CA GLY A 35 -35.49 -12.97 0.53
C GLY A 35 -34.07 -12.97 -0.02
N TYR A 36 -33.81 -12.29 -1.14
CA TYR A 36 -32.48 -12.21 -1.74
C TYR A 36 -31.67 -11.04 -1.17
N ARG A 37 -30.35 -11.24 -1.05
CA ARG A 37 -29.37 -10.18 -0.75
C ARG A 37 -29.25 -9.22 -1.93
N ALA A 38 -29.53 -7.94 -1.70
CA ALA A 38 -29.33 -6.88 -2.69
C ALA A 38 -28.40 -5.78 -2.16
N PHE A 39 -27.49 -5.35 -3.02
CA PHE A 39 -26.61 -4.19 -2.80
C PHE A 39 -27.19 -2.94 -3.48
N PRO A 40 -27.20 -1.79 -2.81
CA PRO A 40 -27.66 -0.53 -3.39
C PRO A 40 -26.58 0.07 -4.31
N ALA A 41 -26.94 1.02 -5.17
CA ALA A 41 -26.07 1.55 -6.23
C ALA A 41 -24.80 2.22 -5.68
N GLU A 42 -24.91 2.84 -4.52
CA GLU A 42 -23.86 3.52 -3.76
C GLU A 42 -22.72 2.57 -3.37
N THR A 43 -22.99 1.26 -3.35
CA THR A 43 -21.97 0.23 -3.11
C THR A 43 -20.87 0.30 -4.17
N LEU A 44 -21.19 0.63 -5.42
CA LEU A 44 -20.19 0.74 -6.49
C LEU A 44 -19.22 1.88 -6.23
N THR A 45 -19.72 3.07 -5.91
CA THR A 45 -18.88 4.23 -5.55
C THR A 45 -18.00 3.91 -4.35
N ARG A 46 -18.52 3.18 -3.36
CA ARG A 46 -17.74 2.73 -2.21
C ARG A 46 -16.64 1.73 -2.60
N LEU A 47 -16.92 0.79 -3.50
CA LEU A 47 -15.92 -0.15 -4.01
C LEU A 47 -14.81 0.57 -4.80
N GLU A 48 -15.15 1.60 -5.58
CA GLU A 48 -14.18 2.45 -6.28
C GLU A 48 -13.26 3.17 -5.28
N LEU A 49 -13.81 3.73 -4.20
CA LEU A 49 -13.03 4.35 -3.13
C LEU A 49 -12.09 3.35 -2.43
N ILE A 50 -12.59 2.17 -2.07
CA ILE A 50 -11.80 1.12 -1.42
C ILE A 50 -10.66 0.69 -2.34
N THR A 51 -10.94 0.43 -3.62
CA THR A 51 -9.93 -0.03 -4.57
C THR A 51 -8.90 1.06 -4.90
N GLY A 52 -9.32 2.32 -5.00
CA GLY A 52 -8.43 3.47 -5.13
C GLY A 52 -7.49 3.62 -3.92
N ALA A 53 -8.03 3.55 -2.71
CA ALA A 53 -7.23 3.63 -1.49
C ALA A 53 -6.23 2.48 -1.35
N GLN A 54 -6.62 1.24 -1.68
CA GLN A 54 -5.68 0.11 -1.71
C GLN A 54 -4.54 0.32 -2.70
N ARG A 55 -4.84 0.85 -3.90
CA ARG A 55 -3.81 1.19 -4.90
C ARG A 55 -2.85 2.28 -4.40
N ALA A 56 -3.35 3.19 -3.55
CA ALA A 56 -2.55 4.22 -2.90
C ALA A 56 -1.77 3.70 -1.66
N GLY A 57 -1.81 2.41 -1.35
CA GLY A 57 -1.05 1.81 -0.26
C GLY A 57 -1.76 1.79 1.09
N PHE A 58 -3.07 2.02 1.13
CA PHE A 58 -3.85 1.82 2.35
C PHE A 58 -4.22 0.35 2.57
N THR A 59 -4.10 -0.09 3.81
CA THR A 59 -4.63 -1.36 4.31
C THR A 59 -6.15 -1.28 4.44
N LEU A 60 -6.80 -2.45 4.51
CA LEU A 60 -8.25 -2.50 4.68
C LEU A 60 -8.71 -1.97 6.05
N ASP A 61 -7.89 -2.09 7.08
CA ASP A 61 -8.22 -1.59 8.42
C ASP A 61 -8.09 -0.07 8.50
N GLU A 62 -7.11 0.53 7.80
CA GLU A 62 -7.05 1.98 7.62
C GLU A 62 -8.28 2.47 6.85
N ILE A 63 -8.63 1.81 5.73
CA ILE A 63 -9.80 2.18 4.92
C ILE A 63 -11.09 2.11 5.73
N ARG A 64 -11.27 1.06 6.53
CA ARG A 64 -12.41 0.89 7.45
C ARG A 64 -12.51 2.07 8.43
N SER A 65 -11.38 2.51 8.98
CA SER A 65 -11.34 3.60 9.95
C SER A 65 -11.62 4.97 9.32
N LEU A 66 -11.38 5.12 8.00
CA LEU A 66 -11.56 6.37 7.27
C LEU A 66 -12.94 6.49 6.60
N LEU A 67 -13.57 5.37 6.26
CA LEU A 67 -14.88 5.36 5.64
C LEU A 67 -15.97 5.23 6.71
N PRO A 68 -16.81 6.26 6.95
CA PRO A 68 -17.94 6.12 7.85
C PRO A 68 -18.83 4.94 7.41
N GLY A 69 -19.42 4.25 8.39
CA GLY A 69 -20.26 3.08 8.15
C GLY A 69 -21.47 3.42 7.28
N CYS A 70 -21.82 2.52 6.35
CA CYS A 70 -23.07 2.59 5.60
C CYS A 70 -24.25 2.35 6.57
N GLY A 71 -24.81 3.40 7.15
CA GLY A 71 -26.00 3.29 8.01
C GLY A 71 -26.08 4.27 9.18
N GLY A 72 -25.03 5.04 9.45
CA GLY A 72 -25.10 6.18 10.38
C GLY A 72 -25.62 7.43 9.67
N PRO A 73 -26.31 8.36 10.38
CA PRO A 73 -26.66 9.66 9.79
C PRO A 73 -25.40 10.26 9.19
N ALA A 74 -25.53 10.77 7.96
CA ALA A 74 -24.47 11.45 7.23
C ALA A 74 -23.72 12.34 8.23
N SER A 75 -22.52 11.92 8.62
CA SER A 75 -21.79 12.61 9.67
C SER A 75 -21.24 13.88 9.03
N ASP A 76 -22.05 14.92 9.13
CA ASP A 76 -21.78 16.31 8.78
C ASP A 76 -20.32 16.66 9.04
N GLY A 77 -19.53 16.84 7.97
CA GLY A 77 -18.27 17.59 7.92
C GLY A 77 -17.10 17.20 8.83
N GLY A 78 -17.28 16.38 9.86
CA GLY A 78 -16.33 16.19 10.97
C GLY A 78 -15.17 15.25 10.67
N HIS A 79 -15.27 14.45 9.60
CA HIS A 79 -14.28 13.43 9.24
C HIS A 79 -13.20 13.92 8.27
N ALA A 80 -13.42 15.06 7.60
CA ALA A 80 -12.49 15.58 6.61
C ALA A 80 -11.08 15.84 7.19
N PRO A 81 -10.91 16.39 8.42
CA PRO A 81 -9.59 16.57 9.00
C PRO A 81 -8.85 15.25 9.27
N GLN A 82 -9.54 14.22 9.74
CA GLN A 82 -8.90 12.92 10.02
C GLN A 82 -8.51 12.19 8.73
N ILE A 83 -9.35 12.28 7.69
CA ILE A 83 -9.03 11.76 6.35
C ILE A 83 -7.80 12.48 5.79
N ALA A 84 -7.77 13.82 5.84
CA ALA A 84 -6.63 14.59 5.39
C ALA A 84 -5.34 14.24 6.16
N ALA A 85 -5.43 14.04 7.47
CA ALA A 85 -4.29 13.61 8.29
C ALA A 85 -3.78 12.22 7.89
N ALA A 86 -4.68 11.26 7.65
CA ALA A 86 -4.31 9.92 7.21
C ALA A 86 -3.68 9.90 5.81
N LEU A 87 -4.21 10.71 4.87
CA LEU A 87 -3.62 10.89 3.55
C LEU A 87 -2.21 11.49 3.64
N ARG A 88 -2.01 12.54 4.46
CA ARG A 88 -0.68 13.12 4.68
C ARG A 88 0.32 12.13 5.28
N ARG A 89 -0.12 11.32 6.25
CA ARG A 89 0.72 10.25 6.80
C ARG A 89 1.14 9.25 5.71
N LYS A 90 0.21 8.83 4.85
CA LYS A 90 0.52 7.92 3.75
C LYS A 90 1.50 8.54 2.75
N VAL A 91 1.38 9.84 2.48
CA VAL A 91 2.37 10.58 1.67
C VAL A 91 3.76 10.50 2.31
N GLY A 92 3.87 10.78 3.61
CA GLY A 92 5.16 10.68 4.32
C GLY A 92 5.75 9.26 4.31
N GLU A 93 4.91 8.22 4.46
CA GLU A 93 5.34 6.82 4.31
C GLU A 93 5.87 6.51 2.91
N ILE A 94 5.23 7.04 1.87
CA ILE A 94 5.66 6.90 0.47
C ILE A 94 6.99 7.63 0.25
N GLU A 95 7.14 8.86 0.76
CA GLU A 95 8.38 9.64 0.67
C GLU A 95 9.55 8.91 1.34
N ALA A 96 9.33 8.34 2.53
CA ALA A 96 10.33 7.53 3.22
C ALA A 96 10.70 6.26 2.42
N LEU A 97 9.71 5.61 1.79
CA LEU A 97 9.97 4.45 0.93
C LEU A 97 10.78 4.86 -0.32
N GLN A 98 10.45 5.99 -0.95
CA GLN A 98 11.19 6.52 -2.10
C GLN A 98 12.66 6.77 -1.74
N GLN A 99 12.93 7.41 -0.61
CA GLN A 99 14.30 7.63 -0.14
C GLN A 99 15.07 6.32 0.04
N ARG A 100 14.46 5.32 0.69
CA ARG A 100 15.07 3.99 0.86
C ARG A 100 15.37 3.30 -0.48
N LEU A 101 14.45 3.42 -1.44
CA LEU A 101 14.64 2.86 -2.78
C LEU A 101 15.76 3.57 -3.55
N GLU A 102 15.88 4.90 -3.47
CA GLU A 102 16.98 5.64 -4.10
C GLU A 102 18.35 5.32 -3.46
N THR A 103 18.41 5.16 -2.13
CA THR A 103 19.63 4.68 -1.46
C THR A 103 20.01 3.28 -1.94
N SER A 104 19.06 2.35 -1.96
CA SER A 104 19.30 0.98 -2.44
C SER A 104 19.76 0.97 -3.89
N LYS A 105 19.15 1.78 -4.75
CA LYS A 105 19.51 1.91 -6.16
C LYS A 105 20.92 2.45 -6.34
N THR A 106 21.26 3.54 -5.66
CA THR A 106 22.62 4.12 -5.69
C THR A 106 23.66 3.09 -5.28
N ARG A 107 23.37 2.31 -4.25
CA ARG A 107 24.25 1.24 -3.78
C ARG A 107 24.43 0.14 -4.82
N LEU A 108 23.35 -0.33 -5.43
CA LEU A 108 23.42 -1.35 -6.49
C LEU A 108 24.25 -0.85 -7.67
N LEU A 109 24.09 0.42 -8.07
CA LEU A 109 24.89 1.03 -9.14
C LEU A 109 26.38 1.09 -8.77
N ALA A 110 26.73 1.44 -7.53
CA ALA A 110 28.13 1.44 -7.09
C ALA A 110 28.75 0.03 -7.08
N ILE A 111 27.96 -1.00 -6.75
CA ILE A 111 28.40 -2.40 -6.83
C ILE A 111 28.63 -2.81 -8.29
N ILE A 112 27.70 -2.45 -9.19
CA ILE A 112 27.82 -2.71 -10.63
C ILE A 112 29.07 -2.04 -11.19
N ASP A 113 29.27 -0.74 -10.94
CA ASP A 113 30.46 0.00 -11.37
C ASP A 113 31.76 -0.64 -10.86
N SER A 114 31.78 -1.02 -9.59
CA SER A 114 32.92 -1.73 -9.00
C SER A 114 33.22 -3.07 -9.67
N LEU A 115 32.21 -3.78 -10.18
CA LEU A 115 32.38 -5.04 -10.89
C LEU A 115 32.82 -4.83 -12.35
N GLU A 116 32.26 -3.84 -13.04
CA GLU A 116 32.54 -3.56 -14.46
C GLU A 116 33.89 -2.85 -14.64
N ASN A 117 34.21 -1.90 -13.77
CA ASN A 117 35.40 -1.04 -13.86
C ASN A 117 36.49 -1.41 -12.85
N GLY A 118 36.33 -2.53 -12.13
CA GLY A 118 37.28 -3.01 -11.14
C GLY A 118 38.61 -3.53 -11.74
N PRO A 119 39.65 -3.70 -10.92
CA PRO A 119 40.93 -4.24 -11.38
C PRO A 119 40.76 -5.64 -11.96
N GLN A 120 41.05 -5.80 -13.25
CA GLN A 120 40.88 -7.06 -13.98
C GLN A 120 41.90 -8.15 -13.57
N ASP A 121 42.97 -7.74 -12.88
CA ASP A 121 44.05 -8.63 -12.42
C ASP A 121 43.81 -9.20 -11.01
N LEU A 122 42.65 -8.91 -10.40
CA LEU A 122 42.27 -9.50 -9.13
C LEU A 122 41.61 -10.87 -9.36
N GLY A 123 42.17 -11.91 -8.74
CA GLY A 123 41.49 -13.21 -8.67
C GLY A 123 40.10 -13.10 -8.03
N CYS A 124 39.18 -13.98 -8.44
CA CYS A 124 37.76 -13.96 -8.06
C CYS A 124 37.55 -13.75 -6.54
N ALA A 125 38.27 -14.50 -5.68
CA ALA A 125 38.15 -14.38 -4.23
C ALA A 125 38.64 -13.04 -3.64
N ALA A 126 39.57 -12.35 -4.30
CA ALA A 126 40.04 -11.03 -3.90
C ALA A 126 39.04 -9.94 -4.35
N ASN A 127 38.50 -10.06 -5.56
CA ASN A 127 37.46 -9.17 -6.06
C ASN A 127 36.16 -9.28 -5.22
N THR A 128 35.72 -10.50 -4.89
CA THR A 128 34.55 -10.72 -4.02
C THR A 128 34.74 -10.09 -2.64
N ARG A 129 35.92 -10.24 -2.02
CA ARG A 129 36.23 -9.58 -0.73
C ARG A 129 36.17 -8.06 -0.83
N ARG A 130 36.70 -7.47 -1.92
CA ARG A 130 36.66 -6.02 -2.16
C ARG A 130 35.23 -5.51 -2.29
N VAL A 131 34.40 -6.18 -3.09
CA VAL A 131 32.98 -5.82 -3.28
C VAL A 131 32.20 -5.96 -1.98
N LEU A 132 32.35 -7.09 -1.26
CA LEU A 132 31.69 -7.31 0.03
C LEU A 132 32.12 -6.29 1.09
N ALA A 133 33.38 -5.85 1.09
CA ALA A 133 33.84 -4.81 2.00
C ALA A 133 33.20 -3.43 1.70
N GLY A 134 32.98 -3.10 0.42
CA GLY A 134 32.25 -1.89 0.01
C GLY A 134 30.76 -1.93 0.38
N ILE A 135 30.13 -3.11 0.22
CA ILE A 135 28.75 -3.38 0.63
C ILE A 135 28.59 -3.18 2.14
N ARG A 136 29.47 -3.77 2.97
CA ARG A 136 29.36 -3.65 4.44
C ARG A 136 29.60 -2.23 4.95
N ARG A 137 30.48 -1.46 4.31
CA ARG A 137 30.76 -0.07 4.70
C ARG A 137 29.52 0.81 4.49
N THR A 138 28.84 0.62 3.36
CA THR A 138 27.59 1.34 3.06
C THR A 138 26.45 0.94 4.01
N ASP A 139 26.36 -0.33 4.43
CA ASP A 139 25.38 -0.74 5.47
C ASP A 139 25.61 -0.01 6.80
N ILE A 140 26.87 0.10 7.24
CA ILE A 140 27.24 0.74 8.50
C ILE A 140 26.93 2.24 8.47
N GLU A 141 27.24 2.90 7.36
CA GLU A 141 26.92 4.31 7.14
C GLU A 141 25.40 4.55 7.11
N GLU A 142 24.62 3.63 6.53
CA GLU A 142 23.15 3.72 6.51
C GLU A 142 22.53 3.49 7.90
N THR A 143 23.06 2.57 8.70
CA THR A 143 22.64 2.38 10.10
C THR A 143 22.97 3.59 10.96
N ALA A 144 24.17 4.16 10.82
CA ALA A 144 24.58 5.35 11.56
C ALA A 144 23.74 6.59 11.17
N ALA A 145 23.38 6.73 9.90
CA ALA A 145 22.50 7.81 9.44
C ALA A 145 21.07 7.69 9.97
N LYS A 146 20.56 6.46 10.19
CA LYS A 146 19.25 6.24 10.83
C LYS A 146 19.28 6.56 12.32
N GLU A 147 20.33 6.16 13.03
CA GLU A 147 20.49 6.44 14.47
C GLU A 147 20.66 7.93 14.78
N ALA A 148 21.21 8.72 13.85
CA ALA A 148 21.38 10.17 14.02
C ALA A 148 20.12 11.00 13.71
N ALA A 149 19.09 10.39 13.10
CA ALA A 149 17.85 11.05 12.70
C ALA A 149 16.68 10.81 13.67
N GLU A 150 16.91 10.02 14.73
CA GLU A 150 15.97 9.70 15.82
C GLU A 150 16.30 10.49 17.10
#